data_AF-A0A0G1HQ56-F1
#
_entry.id   AF-A0A0G1HQ56-F1
#
_cell.length_a   1.000
_cell.length_b   1.000
_cell.length_c   1.000
_cell.angle_alpha   90.00
_cell.angle_beta   90.00
_cell.angle_gamma   90.00
#
_symmetry.space_group_name_H-M   'P 1'
#
loop_
_entity.id
_entity.type
_entity.pdbx_description
1 polymer ?
#
loop_
_entity_poly.entity_id
_entity_poly.type
_entity_poly.pdbx_seq_one_letter_code
_entity_poly.pdbx_strand_id
1 'polypeptide(L)'
;MFTKKPIPSGGVNFLRRSLESERLTPPKKRNSRWVKWTACLVVFCILAIVMFSHRVIVSSTENIFRSRESGILTQIKNIFTKSKDDIAGAADNRINILILGIGGPEHEGPNLTDTIIIASIEPSTPQGGKAALISVPRDMYGKSENLGSAKINSFYALGQERENLGGEYMKQVIEEMFDLPIHYFIRIDFNGF
;
A
#
# COMPACT_ATOMS: atom_id res chain seq x y z
N MET A 1 113.00 13.45 -8.82
CA MET A 1 112.31 13.86 -10.06
C MET A 1 110.81 13.83 -9.78
N PHE A 2 110.20 15.01 -9.67
CA PHE A 2 108.79 15.23 -9.32
C PHE A 2 107.87 14.90 -10.48
N THR A 3 106.71 14.28 -10.22
CA THR A 3 105.49 14.56 -10.99
C THR A 3 104.26 14.58 -10.06
N LYS A 4 103.86 15.79 -9.64
CA LYS A 4 102.55 16.06 -9.04
C LYS A 4 101.48 15.81 -10.10
N LYS A 5 100.53 14.93 -9.81
CA LYS A 5 99.31 14.75 -10.61
C LYS A 5 98.33 15.90 -10.29
N PRO A 6 97.67 16.53 -11.29
CA PRO A 6 96.78 17.65 -11.04
C PRO A 6 95.45 17.19 -10.44
N ILE A 7 94.93 17.97 -9.49
CA ILE A 7 93.62 17.80 -8.86
C ILE A 7 92.56 18.35 -9.84
N PRO A 8 91.49 17.61 -10.18
CA PRO A 8 90.43 18.12 -11.04
C PRO A 8 89.60 19.19 -10.33
N SER A 9 89.65 20.42 -10.83
CA SER A 9 88.84 21.56 -10.38
C SER A 9 87.40 21.45 -10.92
N GLY A 10 86.64 20.49 -10.41
CA GLY A 10 85.21 20.33 -10.67
C GLY A 10 84.38 20.87 -9.51
N GLY A 11 84.36 22.19 -9.31
CA GLY A 11 83.51 22.82 -8.30
C GLY A 11 82.04 22.58 -8.62
N VAL A 12 81.40 21.68 -7.87
CA VAL A 12 79.95 21.45 -7.95
C VAL A 12 79.27 22.73 -7.49
N ASN A 13 78.67 23.47 -8.42
CA ASN A 13 78.14 24.81 -8.19
C ASN A 13 76.77 24.73 -7.49
N PHE A 14 76.78 24.38 -6.19
CA PHE A 14 75.57 24.14 -5.38
C PHE A 14 74.63 25.34 -5.31
N LEU A 15 75.17 26.55 -5.42
CA LEU A 15 74.41 27.81 -5.40
C LEU A 15 73.58 28.01 -6.67
N ARG A 16 74.03 27.47 -7.82
CA ARG A 16 73.24 27.53 -9.06
C ARG A 16 71.98 26.69 -8.96
N ARG A 17 72.06 25.54 -8.30
CA ARG A 17 70.93 24.60 -8.13
C ARG A 17 69.87 25.14 -7.15
N SER A 18 70.27 25.88 -6.13
CA SER A 18 69.34 26.49 -5.14
C SER A 18 68.60 27.69 -5.73
N LEU A 19 69.26 28.50 -6.55
CA LEU A 19 68.61 29.62 -7.28
C LEU A 19 67.63 29.14 -8.36
N GLU A 20 67.78 27.91 -8.85
CA GLU A 20 66.90 27.31 -9.84
C GLU A 20 65.65 26.70 -9.19
N SER A 21 65.73 26.22 -7.94
CA SER A 21 64.57 25.72 -7.19
C SER A 21 63.63 26.83 -6.66
N GLU A 22 64.09 28.08 -6.57
CA GLU A 22 63.23 29.22 -6.22
C GLU A 22 62.43 29.77 -7.41
N ARG A 23 62.72 29.34 -8.65
CA ARG A 23 61.86 29.64 -9.81
C ARG A 23 60.66 28.70 -9.83
N LEU A 24 59.87 28.71 -8.75
CA LEU A 24 58.53 28.15 -8.73
C LEU A 24 57.71 28.91 -9.78
N THR A 25 57.47 28.27 -10.92
CA THR A 25 56.59 28.78 -11.97
C THR A 25 55.26 29.19 -11.33
N PRO A 26 54.71 30.39 -11.62
CA PRO A 26 53.43 30.78 -11.05
C PRO A 26 52.39 29.73 -11.41
N PRO A 27 51.47 29.38 -10.49
CA PRO A 27 50.50 28.32 -10.74
C PRO A 27 49.75 28.64 -12.04
N LYS A 28 49.85 27.74 -13.02
CA LYS A 28 49.23 27.88 -14.33
C LYS A 28 47.75 28.22 -14.13
N LYS A 29 47.35 29.43 -14.54
CA LYS A 29 45.99 29.95 -14.36
C LYS A 29 45.02 29.03 -15.11
N ARG A 30 44.47 28.05 -14.39
CA ARG A 30 43.58 27.01 -14.96
C ARG A 30 42.39 27.74 -15.57
N ASN A 31 42.16 27.56 -16.87
CA ASN A 31 41.10 28.25 -17.62
C ASN A 31 39.76 28.09 -16.90
N SER A 32 39.37 29.14 -16.16
CA SER A 32 38.24 29.12 -15.22
C SER A 32 36.92 28.74 -15.88
N ARG A 33 36.83 28.93 -17.21
CA ARG A 33 35.69 28.50 -18.01
C ARG A 33 35.44 27.00 -17.84
N TRP A 34 36.45 26.14 -18.01
CA TRP A 34 36.27 24.69 -17.86
C TRP A 34 35.93 24.28 -16.43
N VAL A 35 36.48 24.98 -15.43
CA VAL A 35 36.12 24.76 -14.01
C VAL A 35 34.66 25.12 -13.73
N LYS A 36 34.17 26.20 -14.34
CA LYS A 36 32.75 26.61 -14.29
C LYS A 36 31.86 25.61 -15.01
N TRP A 37 32.28 25.06 -16.15
CA TRP A 37 31.55 24.01 -16.88
C TRP A 37 31.50 22.71 -16.08
N THR A 38 32.62 22.27 -15.48
CA THR A 38 32.63 21.08 -14.62
C THR A 38 31.80 21.27 -13.36
N ALA A 39 31.83 22.46 -12.75
CA ALA A 39 30.99 22.77 -11.59
C ALA A 39 29.50 22.80 -11.96
N CYS A 40 29.14 23.38 -13.11
CA CYS A 40 27.77 23.41 -13.62
C CYS A 40 27.24 21.99 -13.90
N LEU A 41 28.06 21.13 -14.51
CA LEU A 41 27.71 19.73 -14.77
C LEU A 41 27.50 18.95 -13.47
N VAL A 42 28.35 19.14 -12.46
CA VAL A 42 28.18 18.50 -11.15
C VAL A 42 26.90 18.96 -10.46
N VAL A 43 26.58 20.25 -10.48
CA VAL A 43 25.33 20.78 -9.93
C VAL A 43 24.10 20.23 -10.67
N PHE A 44 24.17 20.13 -12.00
CA PHE A 44 23.11 19.52 -12.81
C PHE A 44 22.90 18.04 -12.47
N CYS A 45 23.98 17.27 -12.30
CA CYS A 45 23.90 15.88 -11.86
C CYS A 45 23.28 15.75 -10.45
N ILE A 46 23.63 16.65 -9.52
CA ILE A 46 23.04 16.68 -8.18
C ILE A 46 21.54 16.99 -8.27
N LEU A 47 21.14 17.99 -9.06
CA LEU A 47 19.71 18.31 -9.27
C LEU A 47 18.95 17.16 -9.93
N ALA A 48 19.57 16.47 -10.89
CA ALA A 48 19.00 15.29 -11.53
C ALA A 48 18.85 14.13 -10.53
N ILE A 49 19.82 13.89 -9.65
CA ILE A 49 19.74 12.90 -8.57
C ILE A 49 18.64 13.27 -7.58
N VAL A 50 18.51 14.54 -7.20
CA VAL A 50 17.44 15.02 -6.30
C VAL A 50 16.07 14.84 -6.95
N MET A 51 15.90 15.24 -8.22
CA MET A 51 14.65 15.03 -8.98
C MET A 51 14.31 13.55 -9.16
N PHE A 52 15.32 12.72 -9.45
CA PHE A 52 15.18 11.28 -9.57
C PHE A 52 14.80 10.64 -8.22
N SER A 53 15.41 11.10 -7.12
CA SER A 53 15.07 10.66 -5.77
C SER A 53 13.64 11.07 -5.38
N HIS A 54 13.18 12.27 -5.76
CA HIS A 54 11.79 12.69 -5.54
C HIS A 54 10.82 11.85 -6.37
N ARG A 55 11.17 11.51 -7.62
CA ARG A 55 10.40 10.58 -8.46
C ARG A 55 10.36 9.17 -7.86
N VAL A 56 11.48 8.67 -7.36
CA VAL A 56 11.59 7.33 -6.76
C VAL A 56 10.81 7.28 -5.45
N ILE A 57 10.95 8.25 -4.53
CA ILE A 57 10.22 8.28 -3.27
C ILE A 57 8.71 8.42 -3.51
N VAL A 58 8.25 9.33 -4.37
CA VAL A 58 6.81 9.47 -4.68
C VAL A 58 6.27 8.21 -5.37
N SER A 59 7.07 7.54 -6.23
CA SER A 59 6.65 6.27 -6.82
C SER A 59 6.70 5.10 -5.83
N SER A 60 7.61 5.11 -4.84
CA SER A 60 7.77 4.02 -3.88
C SER A 60 6.86 4.16 -2.67
N THR A 61 6.54 5.36 -2.18
CA THR A 61 5.54 5.54 -1.12
C THR A 61 4.12 5.38 -1.64
N GLU A 62 3.86 5.65 -2.92
CA GLU A 62 2.56 5.31 -3.52
C GLU A 62 2.49 3.84 -3.95
N ASN A 63 3.57 3.19 -4.39
CA ASN A 63 3.51 1.78 -4.82
C ASN A 63 3.71 0.75 -3.70
N ILE A 64 4.35 1.10 -2.58
CA ILE A 64 4.48 0.19 -1.41
C ILE A 64 3.25 0.28 -0.50
N PHE A 65 2.50 1.40 -0.53
CA PHE A 65 1.23 1.54 0.20
C PHE A 65 -0.02 1.19 -0.65
N ARG A 66 0.04 1.24 -2.00
CA ARG A 66 -1.10 0.84 -2.86
C ARG A 66 -1.16 -0.65 -3.21
N SER A 67 -0.09 -1.42 -2.99
CA SER A 67 -0.04 -2.82 -3.44
C SER A 67 -0.58 -3.84 -2.42
N ARG A 68 -1.09 -3.39 -1.25
CA ARG A 68 -1.72 -4.29 -0.26
C ARG A 68 -3.13 -3.90 0.21
N GLU A 69 -3.68 -2.75 -0.21
CA GLU A 69 -5.04 -2.29 0.16
C GLU A 69 -6.01 -2.12 -1.03
N SER A 70 -5.63 -2.59 -2.22
CA SER A 70 -6.37 -2.38 -3.47
C SER A 70 -7.61 -3.27 -3.63
N GLY A 71 -7.87 -4.22 -2.72
CA GLY A 71 -8.99 -5.16 -2.87
C GLY A 71 -10.32 -4.67 -2.27
N ILE A 72 -10.32 -4.26 -1.01
CA ILE A 72 -11.56 -4.14 -0.21
C ILE A 72 -11.73 -2.74 0.39
N LEU A 73 -10.68 -2.19 0.99
CA LEU A 73 -10.71 -0.86 1.61
C LEU A 73 -11.00 0.25 0.61
N THR A 74 -10.46 0.14 -0.60
CA THR A 74 -10.72 1.12 -1.67
C THR A 74 -12.16 1.04 -2.18
N GLN A 75 -12.74 -0.16 -2.28
CA GLN A 75 -14.14 -0.35 -2.69
C GLN A 75 -15.10 0.18 -1.61
N ILE A 76 -14.83 -0.15 -0.34
CA ILE A 76 -15.56 0.36 0.81
C ILE A 76 -15.48 1.89 0.83
N LYS A 77 -14.27 2.47 0.76
CA LYS A 77 -14.07 3.92 0.76
C LYS A 77 -14.82 4.59 -0.40
N ASN A 78 -14.79 4.01 -1.60
CA ASN A 78 -15.49 4.55 -2.75
C ASN A 78 -17.02 4.54 -2.57
N ILE A 79 -17.61 3.51 -1.97
CA ILE A 79 -19.04 3.49 -1.62
C ILE A 79 -19.34 4.59 -0.59
N PHE A 80 -18.56 4.69 0.48
CA PHE A 80 -18.76 5.70 1.52
C PHE A 80 -18.54 7.15 1.04
N THR A 81 -17.60 7.38 0.12
CA THR A 81 -17.32 8.74 -0.40
C THR A 81 -18.22 9.17 -1.54
N LYS A 82 -18.73 8.23 -2.36
CA LYS A 82 -19.55 8.55 -3.53
C LYS A 82 -21.05 8.61 -3.20
N SER A 83 -21.50 7.91 -2.15
CA SER A 83 -22.92 7.77 -1.83
C SER A 83 -23.39 8.63 -0.64
N LYS A 84 -22.70 9.71 -0.28
CA LYS A 84 -23.06 10.51 0.92
C LYS A 84 -24.51 11.02 0.93
N ASP A 85 -25.17 11.09 -0.22
CA ASP A 85 -26.57 11.48 -0.37
C ASP A 85 -27.53 10.30 -0.68
N ASP A 86 -27.03 9.07 -0.87
CA ASP A 86 -27.79 7.86 -1.25
C ASP A 86 -27.18 6.57 -0.65
N ILE A 87 -26.88 6.59 0.66
CA ILE A 87 -26.47 5.39 1.42
C ILE A 87 -27.71 4.79 2.07
N ALA A 88 -27.96 3.52 1.78
CA ALA A 88 -28.97 2.74 2.48
C ALA A 88 -28.61 2.70 3.98
N GLY A 89 -29.53 3.15 4.84
CA GLY A 89 -29.32 3.30 6.29
C GLY A 89 -28.88 4.70 6.74
N ALA A 90 -28.70 5.66 5.83
CA ALA A 90 -28.42 7.05 6.18
C ALA A 90 -29.62 7.74 6.86
N ALA A 91 -30.86 7.39 6.47
CA ALA A 91 -32.08 7.92 7.07
C ALA A 91 -32.20 7.58 8.56
N ASP A 92 -31.87 6.34 8.92
CA ASP A 92 -31.92 5.84 10.30
C ASP A 92 -30.59 6.01 11.06
N ASN A 93 -29.61 6.66 10.43
CA ASN A 93 -28.26 6.84 10.95
C ASN A 93 -27.61 5.53 11.42
N ARG A 94 -27.98 4.39 10.80
CA ARG A 94 -27.49 3.06 11.15
C ARG A 94 -27.32 2.22 9.89
N ILE A 95 -26.11 1.70 9.72
CA ILE A 95 -25.73 0.87 8.58
C ILE A 95 -25.42 -0.52 9.10
N ASN A 96 -26.24 -1.50 8.70
CA ASN A 96 -26.04 -2.90 8.99
C ASN A 96 -25.42 -3.60 7.78
N ILE A 97 -24.30 -4.27 7.99
CA ILE A 97 -23.51 -4.96 6.97
C ILE A 97 -23.39 -6.43 7.37
N LEU A 98 -23.78 -7.34 6.49
CA LEU A 98 -23.63 -8.77 6.68
C LEU A 98 -22.29 -9.25 6.12
N ILE A 99 -21.48 -9.89 6.94
CA ILE A 99 -20.16 -10.41 6.56
C ILE A 99 -20.24 -11.93 6.53
N LEU A 100 -19.91 -12.51 5.38
CA LEU A 100 -20.00 -13.93 5.09
C LEU A 100 -18.60 -14.47 4.78
N GLY A 101 -18.14 -15.44 5.55
CA GLY A 101 -16.92 -16.20 5.26
C GLY A 101 -17.28 -17.55 4.66
N ILE A 102 -16.72 -17.85 3.49
CA ILE A 102 -16.98 -19.07 2.71
C ILE A 102 -15.67 -19.86 2.59
N GLY A 103 -15.74 -21.16 2.91
CA GLY A 103 -14.58 -22.06 2.89
C GLY A 103 -13.94 -22.19 1.50
N GLY A 104 -14.73 -22.11 0.43
CA GLY A 104 -14.24 -22.12 -0.95
C GLY A 104 -14.16 -23.53 -1.58
N PRO A 105 -13.85 -23.61 -2.89
CA PRO A 105 -13.82 -24.83 -3.72
C PRO A 105 -13.08 -26.05 -3.18
N GLU A 106 -12.06 -25.90 -2.32
CA GLU A 106 -11.28 -27.04 -1.83
C GLU A 106 -11.95 -27.81 -0.67
N HIS A 107 -13.13 -27.38 -0.21
CA HIS A 107 -13.87 -28.04 0.88
C HIS A 107 -15.18 -28.70 0.41
N GLU A 108 -15.57 -29.79 1.09
CA GLU A 108 -16.89 -30.40 0.92
C GLU A 108 -17.99 -29.39 1.32
N GLY A 109 -18.73 -28.90 0.33
CA GLY A 109 -19.70 -27.80 0.50
C GLY A 109 -19.08 -26.42 0.25
N PRO A 110 -18.56 -26.14 -0.96
CA PRO A 110 -17.73 -24.97 -1.24
C PRO A 110 -18.45 -23.62 -1.12
N ASN A 111 -19.78 -23.65 -1.07
CA ASN A 111 -20.64 -22.47 -0.90
C ASN A 111 -21.29 -22.40 0.49
N LEU A 112 -20.91 -23.27 1.44
CA LEU A 112 -21.37 -23.15 2.82
C LEU A 112 -20.70 -21.95 3.49
N THR A 113 -21.48 -21.20 4.24
CA THR A 113 -20.99 -20.05 5.01
C THR A 113 -20.61 -20.52 6.42
N ASP A 114 -19.31 -20.51 6.71
CA ASP A 114 -18.78 -20.92 8.02
C ASP A 114 -18.73 -19.76 9.01
N THR A 115 -18.60 -18.54 8.51
CA THR A 115 -18.61 -17.31 9.32
C THR A 115 -19.75 -16.41 8.88
N ILE A 116 -20.59 -16.01 9.82
CA ILE A 116 -21.70 -15.09 9.60
C ILE A 116 -21.65 -14.04 10.70
N ILE A 117 -21.40 -12.78 10.32
CA ILE A 117 -21.30 -11.67 11.26
C ILE A 117 -22.16 -10.51 10.77
N ILE A 118 -22.99 -9.97 11.65
CA ILE A 118 -23.73 -8.73 11.40
C ILE A 118 -22.95 -7.59 12.05
N ALA A 119 -22.50 -6.65 11.24
CA ALA A 119 -21.85 -5.42 11.68
C ALA A 119 -22.85 -4.25 11.61
N SER A 120 -23.19 -3.67 12.75
CA SER A 120 -24.06 -2.49 12.84
C SER A 120 -23.22 -1.27 13.20
N ILE A 121 -23.24 -0.25 12.34
CA ILE A 121 -22.42 0.97 12.46
C ILE A 121 -23.36 2.17 12.56
N GLU A 122 -23.16 2.99 13.59
CA GLU A 122 -23.87 4.25 13.82
C GLU A 122 -22.88 5.42 13.68
N PRO A 123 -22.75 6.01 12.48
CA PRO A 123 -21.68 6.96 12.17
C PRO A 123 -21.85 8.32 12.85
N SER A 124 -23.09 8.78 13.07
CA SER A 124 -23.35 10.11 13.61
C SER A 124 -23.85 10.01 15.06
N THR A 125 -22.95 9.76 16.01
CA THR A 125 -23.27 9.96 17.42
C THR A 125 -22.45 11.11 18.00
N PRO A 126 -23.01 11.93 18.91
CA PRO A 126 -22.28 13.03 19.55
C PRO A 126 -21.04 12.57 20.35
N GLN A 127 -20.95 11.29 20.69
CA GLN A 127 -19.89 10.71 21.51
C GLN A 127 -18.81 9.97 20.70
N GLY A 128 -18.83 10.07 19.36
CA GLY A 128 -17.97 9.29 18.46
C GLY A 128 -18.68 8.00 18.02
N GLY A 129 -18.71 7.75 16.70
CA GLY A 129 -19.50 6.69 16.08
C GLY A 129 -19.43 5.34 16.81
N LYS A 130 -20.57 4.64 16.89
CA LYS A 130 -20.69 3.35 17.59
C LYS A 130 -20.67 2.20 16.57
N ALA A 131 -20.07 1.08 16.94
CA ALA A 131 -20.12 -0.14 16.14
C ALA A 131 -20.41 -1.34 17.04
N ALA A 132 -21.26 -2.25 16.55
CA ALA A 132 -21.55 -3.53 17.17
C ALA A 132 -21.34 -4.66 16.16
N LEU A 133 -20.75 -5.75 16.61
CA LEU A 133 -20.53 -6.96 15.81
C LEU A 133 -21.25 -8.11 16.51
N ILE A 134 -22.12 -8.79 15.77
CA ILE A 134 -22.90 -9.92 16.27
C ILE A 134 -22.57 -11.13 15.40
N SER A 135 -21.97 -12.16 16.00
CA SER A 135 -21.74 -13.43 15.32
C SER A 135 -23.02 -14.26 15.35
N VAL A 136 -23.44 -14.74 14.18
CA VAL A 136 -24.57 -15.65 14.04
C VAL A 136 -24.03 -17.07 13.93
N PRO A 137 -24.44 -18.01 14.80
CA PRO A 137 -24.00 -19.39 14.71
C PRO A 137 -24.45 -20.04 13.39
N ARG A 138 -23.51 -20.62 12.64
CA ARG A 138 -23.77 -21.21 11.31
C ARG A 138 -24.82 -22.34 11.32
N ASP A 139 -24.92 -23.06 12.43
CA ASP A 139 -25.82 -24.20 12.64
C ASP A 139 -27.20 -23.78 13.16
N MET A 140 -27.44 -22.48 13.32
CA MET A 140 -28.76 -21.97 13.70
C MET A 140 -29.80 -22.38 12.64
N TYR A 141 -31.00 -22.75 13.08
CA TYR A 141 -32.08 -23.15 12.18
C TYR A 141 -32.85 -21.92 11.74
N GLY A 142 -32.95 -21.71 10.43
CA GLY A 142 -33.65 -20.60 9.82
C GLY A 142 -34.78 -21.06 8.92
N LYS A 143 -35.73 -20.15 8.70
CA LYS A 143 -36.81 -20.32 7.74
C LYS A 143 -36.82 -19.09 6.84
N SER A 144 -36.92 -19.33 5.55
CA SER A 144 -37.19 -18.31 4.54
C SER A 144 -38.40 -18.69 3.71
N GLU A 145 -39.21 -17.71 3.36
CA GLU A 145 -40.39 -17.94 2.51
C GLU A 145 -40.00 -18.53 1.14
N ASN A 146 -38.85 -18.10 0.58
CA ASN A 146 -38.41 -18.50 -0.76
C ASN A 146 -37.59 -19.79 -0.79
N LEU A 147 -36.85 -20.09 0.29
CA LEU A 147 -35.89 -21.21 0.36
C LEU A 147 -36.30 -22.35 1.31
N GLY A 148 -37.42 -22.20 2.02
CA GLY A 148 -37.87 -23.21 2.98
C GLY A 148 -37.10 -23.12 4.30
N SER A 149 -36.87 -24.26 4.95
CA SER A 149 -36.26 -24.30 6.28
C SER A 149 -35.00 -25.16 6.29
N ALA A 150 -33.90 -24.60 6.78
CA ALA A 150 -32.58 -25.21 6.77
C ALA A 150 -31.67 -24.59 7.84
N LYS A 151 -30.48 -25.14 8.01
CA LYS A 151 -29.42 -24.47 8.77
C LYS A 151 -28.99 -23.20 8.02
N ILE A 152 -28.68 -22.13 8.76
CA ILE A 152 -28.37 -20.84 8.15
C ILE A 152 -27.22 -20.95 7.15
N ASN A 153 -26.17 -21.70 7.51
CA ASN A 153 -24.98 -21.87 6.66
C ASN A 153 -25.27 -22.33 5.21
N SER A 154 -26.43 -22.95 4.98
CA SER A 154 -26.83 -23.54 3.72
C SER A 154 -27.56 -22.54 2.81
N PHE A 155 -28.17 -21.47 3.34
CA PHE A 155 -28.98 -20.56 2.52
C PHE A 155 -28.18 -19.82 1.45
N TYR A 156 -26.90 -19.53 1.72
CA TYR A 156 -26.01 -18.96 0.70
C TYR A 156 -25.86 -19.94 -0.47
N ALA A 157 -25.54 -21.19 -0.19
CA ALA A 157 -25.38 -22.23 -1.21
C ALA A 157 -26.67 -22.45 -2.00
N LEU A 158 -27.82 -22.51 -1.31
CA LEU A 158 -29.14 -22.67 -1.94
C LEU A 158 -29.48 -21.50 -2.87
N GLY A 159 -29.24 -20.26 -2.43
CA GLY A 159 -29.46 -19.08 -3.28
C GLY A 159 -28.48 -19.01 -4.45
N GLN A 160 -27.24 -19.47 -4.25
CA GLN A 160 -26.23 -19.56 -5.30
C GLN A 160 -26.61 -20.59 -6.37
N GLU A 161 -27.12 -21.76 -5.95
CA GLU A 161 -27.51 -22.84 -6.85
C GLU A 161 -28.76 -22.49 -7.67
N ARG A 162 -29.74 -21.81 -7.06
CA ARG A 162 -30.99 -21.45 -7.74
C ARG A 162 -30.82 -20.33 -8.77
N GLU A 163 -30.23 -19.22 -8.36
CA GLU A 163 -30.24 -17.98 -9.14
C GLU A 163 -28.88 -17.27 -9.19
N ASN A 164 -27.81 -17.91 -8.69
CA ASN A 164 -26.49 -17.28 -8.57
C ASN A 164 -26.50 -16.05 -7.62
N LEU A 165 -27.49 -15.97 -6.72
CA LEU A 165 -27.77 -14.84 -5.82
C LEU A 165 -27.57 -15.21 -4.34
N GLY A 166 -26.58 -16.03 -4.01
CA GLY A 166 -26.39 -16.55 -2.64
C GLY A 166 -26.31 -15.49 -1.55
N GLY A 167 -25.67 -14.34 -1.85
CA GLY A 167 -25.57 -13.21 -0.92
C GLY A 167 -26.92 -12.54 -0.61
N GLU A 168 -27.75 -12.33 -1.64
CA GLU A 168 -29.07 -11.69 -1.48
C GLU A 168 -30.04 -12.61 -0.71
N TYR A 169 -30.02 -13.90 -1.00
CA TYR A 169 -30.83 -14.86 -0.25
C TYR A 169 -30.41 -14.97 1.21
N MET A 170 -29.10 -15.00 1.48
CA MET A 170 -28.61 -15.01 2.85
C MET A 170 -28.97 -13.70 3.58
N LYS A 171 -28.85 -12.56 2.90
CA LYS A 171 -29.31 -11.26 3.40
C LYS A 171 -30.79 -11.33 3.78
N GLN A 172 -31.65 -11.76 2.87
CA GLN A 172 -33.09 -11.87 3.09
C GLN A 172 -33.40 -12.77 4.31
N VAL A 173 -32.76 -13.93 4.42
CA VAL A 173 -32.95 -14.84 5.56
C VAL A 173 -32.58 -14.14 6.88
N ILE A 174 -31.44 -13.44 6.92
CA ILE A 174 -31.01 -12.72 8.13
C ILE A 174 -31.98 -11.57 8.47
N GLU A 175 -32.47 -10.84 7.47
CA GLU A 175 -33.49 -9.81 7.65
C GLU A 175 -34.78 -10.39 8.25
N GLU A 176 -35.29 -11.49 7.69
CA GLU A 176 -36.49 -12.17 8.18
C GLU A 176 -36.32 -12.76 9.59
N MET A 177 -35.15 -13.32 9.90
CA MET A 177 -34.91 -13.98 11.18
C MET A 177 -34.70 -13.02 12.34
N PHE A 178 -34.06 -11.88 12.09
CA PHE A 178 -33.69 -10.92 13.13
C PHE A 178 -34.54 -9.65 13.11
N ASP A 179 -35.47 -9.52 12.15
CA ASP A 179 -36.26 -8.32 11.92
C ASP A 179 -35.38 -7.06 11.87
N LEU A 180 -34.22 -7.20 11.21
CA LEU A 180 -33.17 -6.19 11.17
C LEU A 180 -32.81 -5.91 9.71
N PRO A 181 -32.95 -4.67 9.21
CA PRO A 181 -32.62 -4.34 7.83
C PRO A 181 -31.13 -4.51 7.58
N ILE A 182 -30.75 -5.24 6.54
CA ILE A 182 -29.35 -5.47 6.15
C ILE A 182 -29.09 -4.69 4.86
N HIS A 183 -28.27 -3.67 4.95
CA HIS A 183 -28.08 -2.71 3.85
C HIS A 183 -27.09 -3.23 2.82
N TYR A 184 -26.04 -3.89 3.31
CA TYR A 184 -24.94 -4.39 2.48
C TYR A 184 -24.54 -5.78 2.94
N PHE A 185 -23.94 -6.56 2.04
CA PHE A 185 -23.24 -7.78 2.40
C PHE A 185 -21.84 -7.83 1.78
N ILE A 186 -20.93 -8.54 2.44
CA ILE A 186 -19.57 -8.77 2.00
C ILE A 186 -19.34 -10.28 2.07
N ARG A 187 -18.93 -10.86 0.94
CA ARG A 187 -18.44 -12.24 0.88
C ARG A 187 -16.91 -12.23 0.93
N ILE A 188 -16.35 -13.05 1.80
CA ILE A 188 -14.93 -13.31 1.92
C ILE A 188 -14.71 -14.79 1.61
N ASP A 189 -13.86 -15.07 0.64
CA ASP A 189 -13.46 -16.42 0.26
C ASP A 189 -12.09 -16.72 0.88
N PHE A 190 -11.98 -17.83 1.62
CA PHE A 190 -10.77 -18.16 2.37
C PHE A 190 -9.67 -18.85 1.55
N ASN A 191 -9.83 -19.03 0.24
CA ASN A 191 -8.80 -19.62 -0.65
C ASN A 191 -7.46 -18.87 -0.76
N GLY A 192 -7.24 -17.80 0.02
CA GLY A 192 -6.08 -16.91 -0.12
C GLY A 192 -5.38 -16.53 1.19
N PHE A 193 -5.64 -17.21 2.30
CA PHE A 193 -4.91 -17.02 3.57
C PHE A 193 -3.98 -18.18 3.90
#